data_AF-A0A7S4F635-F1
#
_entry.id   AF-A0A7S4F635-F1
#
_cell.length_a   1.000
_cell.length_b   1.000
_cell.length_c   1.000
_cell.angle_alpha   90.00
_cell.angle_beta   90.00
_cell.angle_gamma   90.00
#
_symmetry.space_group_name_H-M   'P 1'
#
loop_
_entity.id
_entity.type
_entity.pdbx_description
1 polymer ?
#
loop_
_entity_poly.entity_id
_entity_poly.type
_entity_poly.pdbx_seq_one_letter_code
_entity_poly.pdbx_strand_id
1 'polypeptide(L)'
;MRPHLVCEQVLNGSGVQFLQGDVQRLDRESKLITVATGDECSRQLPYNQCVLALGSEVSYAGVAGAREHSFPFYTLDDALQLREALLTRRLGAAPVRVVVVGGSYIGVELAANLREWLGDKVDLTLVHRSDSLLSNSEEHNRRVGTQVPCCPRCLFRYHFTFFVESSFVCTLRDLKKVDVVDRHGCTAM
;
A
#
# COMPACT_ATOMS: atom_id res chain seq x y z
N MET A 1 16.70 -9.05 -7.31
CA MET A 1 16.82 -10.37 -6.66
C MET A 1 15.85 -11.30 -7.36
N ARG A 2 16.27 -12.50 -7.79
CA ARG A 2 15.38 -13.46 -8.47
C ARG A 2 14.68 -14.33 -7.40
N PRO A 3 13.38 -14.12 -7.10
CA PRO A 3 12.73 -14.73 -5.92
C PRO A 3 12.74 -16.27 -5.92
N HIS A 4 12.78 -16.88 -7.11
CA HIS A 4 12.73 -18.34 -7.28
C HIS A 4 13.94 -19.08 -6.72
N LEU A 5 15.13 -18.49 -6.79
CA LEU A 5 16.36 -19.13 -6.28
C LEU A 5 16.33 -19.31 -4.76
N VAL A 6 15.60 -18.44 -4.05
CA VAL A 6 15.53 -18.48 -2.58
C VAL A 6 14.62 -19.60 -2.10
N CYS A 7 13.46 -19.80 -2.75
CA CYS A 7 12.52 -20.83 -2.33
C CYS A 7 13.10 -22.23 -2.53
N GLU A 8 13.72 -22.51 -3.68
CA GLU A 8 14.34 -23.82 -3.94
C GLU A 8 15.49 -24.12 -2.97
N GLN A 9 16.30 -23.11 -2.63
CA GLN A 9 17.39 -23.26 -1.66
C GLN A 9 16.88 -23.58 -0.26
N VAL A 10 15.83 -22.89 0.21
CA VAL A 10 15.27 -23.10 1.55
C VAL A 10 14.55 -24.45 1.65
N LEU A 11 13.95 -24.93 0.56
CA LEU A 11 13.18 -26.17 0.53
C LEU A 11 14.03 -27.41 0.22
N ASN A 12 15.32 -27.25 -0.08
CA ASN A 12 16.19 -28.36 -0.43
C ASN A 12 16.27 -29.41 0.71
N GLY A 13 16.07 -30.68 0.38
CA GLY A 13 16.07 -31.79 1.35
C GLY A 13 14.81 -31.94 2.21
N SER A 14 13.79 -31.07 2.05
CA SER A 14 12.54 -31.12 2.84
C SER A 14 11.48 -32.08 2.30
N GLY A 15 11.66 -32.61 1.09
CA GLY A 15 10.62 -33.37 0.37
C GLY A 15 9.49 -32.50 -0.20
N VAL A 16 9.55 -31.17 -0.03
CA VAL A 16 8.60 -30.23 -0.61
C VAL A 16 8.91 -29.99 -2.09
N GLN A 17 7.89 -30.11 -2.93
CA GLN A 17 7.97 -29.73 -4.34
C GLN A 17 7.53 -28.28 -4.51
N PHE A 18 8.44 -27.44 -5.03
CA PHE A 18 8.15 -26.05 -5.35
C PHE A 18 7.68 -25.93 -6.81
N LEU A 19 6.55 -25.27 -7.01
CA LEU A 19 6.07 -24.89 -8.33
C LEU A 19 5.84 -23.38 -8.35
N GLN A 20 6.61 -22.68 -9.18
CA GLN A 20 6.39 -21.26 -9.42
C GLN A 20 5.30 -21.07 -10.48
N GLY A 21 4.24 -20.35 -10.12
CA GLY A 21 3.17 -19.98 -11.05
C GLY A 21 2.02 -19.27 -10.33
N ASP A 22 1.06 -18.79 -11.10
CA ASP A 22 -0.11 -18.08 -10.60
C ASP A 22 -1.29 -19.05 -10.46
N VAL A 23 -1.86 -19.15 -9.26
CA VAL A 23 -3.06 -19.96 -9.04
C VAL A 23 -4.26 -19.25 -9.65
N GLN A 24 -4.89 -19.87 -10.64
CA GLN A 24 -6.04 -19.29 -11.36
C GLN A 24 -7.37 -19.86 -10.89
N ARG A 25 -7.41 -21.14 -10.49
CA ARG A 25 -8.65 -21.81 -10.08
C ARG A 25 -8.40 -22.87 -9.02
N LEU A 26 -9.27 -22.89 -8.00
CA LEU A 26 -9.40 -23.97 -7.03
C LEU A 26 -10.73 -24.68 -7.25
N ASP A 27 -10.68 -25.92 -7.70
CA ASP A 27 -11.85 -26.78 -7.83
C ASP A 27 -11.96 -27.72 -6.63
N ARG A 28 -13.03 -27.59 -5.86
CA ARG A 28 -13.24 -28.34 -4.61
C ARG A 28 -13.91 -29.69 -4.82
N GLU A 29 -14.71 -29.82 -5.87
CA GLU A 29 -15.42 -31.05 -6.19
C GLU A 29 -14.46 -32.08 -6.78
N SER A 30 -13.70 -31.68 -7.81
CA SER A 30 -12.69 -32.52 -8.46
C SER A 30 -11.35 -32.55 -7.71
N LYS A 31 -11.19 -31.71 -6.68
CA LYS A 31 -9.95 -31.52 -5.92
C LYS A 31 -8.73 -31.22 -6.78
N LEU A 32 -8.88 -30.26 -7.70
CA LEU A 32 -7.84 -29.80 -8.62
C LEU A 32 -7.53 -28.33 -8.41
N ILE A 33 -6.25 -27.96 -8.51
CA ILE A 33 -5.79 -26.57 -8.59
C ILE A 33 -5.24 -26.33 -10.00
N THR A 34 -5.69 -25.27 -10.65
CA THR A 34 -5.13 -24.82 -11.93
C THR A 34 -4.10 -23.72 -11.66
N VAL A 35 -2.86 -23.95 -12.09
CA VAL A 35 -1.73 -23.03 -11.94
C VAL A 35 -1.21 -22.65 -13.32
N ALA A 36 -1.18 -21.37 -13.64
CA ALA A 36 -0.50 -20.87 -14.82
C ALA A 36 1.00 -20.81 -14.56
N THR A 37 1.79 -21.50 -15.37
CA THR A 37 3.25 -21.43 -15.31
C THR A 37 3.78 -20.50 -16.41
N GLY A 38 5.00 -19.98 -16.21
CA GLY A 38 5.58 -18.94 -17.09
C GLY A 38 5.85 -19.37 -18.55
N ASP A 39 5.59 -20.62 -18.90
CA ASP A 39 5.62 -21.21 -20.24
C ASP A 39 4.26 -21.15 -20.96
N GLU A 40 3.34 -20.28 -20.51
CA GLU A 40 1.95 -20.13 -21.01
C GLU A 40 1.10 -21.40 -20.90
N CYS A 41 1.59 -22.41 -20.19
CA CYS A 41 0.89 -23.66 -19.98
C CYS A 41 0.22 -23.63 -18.59
N SER A 42 -1.07 -23.91 -18.54
CA SER A 42 -1.77 -24.15 -17.28
C SER A 42 -1.61 -25.62 -16.85
N ARG A 43 -1.15 -25.84 -15.62
CA ARG A 43 -1.04 -27.18 -15.00
C ARG A 43 -2.18 -27.41 -14.03
N GLN A 44 -2.74 -28.62 -14.06
CA GLN A 44 -3.71 -29.07 -13.06
C GLN A 44 -3.02 -29.96 -12.02
N LEU A 45 -3.17 -29.61 -10.75
CA LEU A 45 -2.57 -30.31 -9.63
C LEU A 45 -3.67 -30.92 -8.76
N PRO A 46 -3.72 -32.26 -8.61
CA PRO A 46 -4.62 -32.88 -7.65
C PRO A 46 -4.16 -32.63 -6.22
N TYR A 47 -5.10 -32.47 -5.30
CA TYR A 47 -4.80 -32.33 -3.88
C TYR A 47 -5.73 -33.18 -3.01
N ASN A 48 -5.21 -33.60 -1.85
CA ASN A 48 -6.02 -34.20 -0.80
C ASN A 48 -6.44 -33.15 0.25
N GLN A 49 -5.52 -32.25 0.58
CA GLN A 49 -5.72 -31.11 1.46
C GLN A 49 -5.11 -29.87 0.80
N CYS A 50 -5.76 -28.72 0.97
CA CYS A 50 -5.33 -27.45 0.39
C CYS A 50 -5.24 -26.41 1.50
N VAL A 51 -4.07 -25.78 1.64
CA VAL A 51 -3.84 -24.65 2.54
C VAL A 51 -3.80 -23.39 1.70
N LEU A 52 -4.70 -22.44 1.98
CA LEU A 52 -4.76 -21.16 1.28
C LEU A 52 -3.95 -20.12 2.07
N ALA A 53 -2.83 -19.71 1.49
CA ALA A 53 -1.92 -18.71 2.04
C ALA A 53 -1.58 -17.63 1.00
N LEU A 54 -2.59 -17.17 0.25
CA LEU A 54 -2.44 -16.26 -0.90
C LEU A 54 -2.13 -14.80 -0.51
N GLY A 55 -2.18 -14.47 0.79
CA GLY A 55 -2.00 -13.11 1.27
C GLY A 55 -3.21 -12.22 1.02
N SER A 56 -2.96 -10.93 0.79
CA SER A 56 -3.99 -9.90 0.60
C SER A 56 -3.56 -8.91 -0.48
N GLU A 57 -4.54 -8.31 -1.15
CA GLU A 57 -4.31 -7.21 -2.10
C GLU A 57 -4.66 -5.84 -1.48
N VAL A 58 -4.22 -4.78 -2.16
CA VAL A 58 -4.54 -3.40 -1.79
C VAL A 58 -6.03 -3.16 -2.00
N SER A 59 -6.72 -2.72 -0.94
CA SER A 59 -8.10 -2.24 -1.02
C SER A 59 -8.14 -0.72 -1.09
N TYR A 60 -8.72 -0.19 -2.16
CA TYR A 60 -8.92 1.25 -2.35
C TYR A 60 -10.20 1.78 -1.69
N ALA A 61 -10.94 0.92 -0.98
CA ALA A 61 -12.17 1.27 -0.24
C ALA A 61 -13.23 2.04 -1.07
N GLY A 62 -13.24 1.86 -2.40
CA GLY A 62 -14.16 2.56 -3.30
C GLY A 62 -13.85 4.04 -3.54
N VAL A 63 -12.68 4.53 -3.13
CA VAL A 63 -12.28 5.92 -3.37
C VAL A 63 -11.93 6.11 -4.85
N ALA A 64 -12.73 6.92 -5.55
CA ALA A 64 -12.53 7.23 -6.96
C ALA A 64 -11.14 7.86 -7.19
N GLY A 65 -10.44 7.40 -8.24
CA GLY A 65 -9.11 7.90 -8.59
C GLY A 65 -7.97 7.37 -7.72
N ALA A 66 -8.25 6.62 -6.64
CA ALA A 66 -7.20 6.18 -5.73
C ALA A 66 -6.24 5.18 -6.38
N ARG A 67 -6.73 4.28 -7.25
CA ARG A 67 -5.88 3.32 -7.96
C ARG A 67 -4.96 4.01 -8.96
N GLU A 68 -5.44 5.07 -9.59
CA GLU A 68 -4.78 5.80 -10.67
C GLU A 68 -3.80 6.85 -10.15
N HIS A 69 -4.03 7.38 -8.94
CA HIS A 69 -3.31 8.53 -8.41
C HIS A 69 -2.55 8.26 -7.10
N SER A 70 -2.54 7.02 -6.61
CA SER A 70 -1.76 6.63 -5.43
C SER A 70 -0.74 5.55 -5.74
N PHE A 71 0.27 5.47 -4.87
CA PHE A 71 1.21 4.35 -4.87
C PHE A 71 0.74 3.35 -3.81
N PRO A 72 0.47 2.08 -4.18
CA PRO A 72 0.34 1.03 -3.18
C PRO A 72 1.68 0.83 -2.44
N PHE A 73 1.65 0.07 -1.34
CA PHE A 73 2.85 -0.26 -0.56
C PHE A 73 2.71 -1.61 0.15
N TYR A 74 2.54 -2.67 -0.64
CA TYR A 74 2.37 -4.06 -0.19
C TYR A 74 3.43 -5.01 -0.74
N THR A 75 3.95 -4.72 -1.93
CA THR A 75 4.94 -5.56 -2.61
C THR A 75 6.30 -4.87 -2.69
N LEU A 76 7.35 -5.63 -3.05
CA LEU A 76 8.66 -5.04 -3.34
C LEU A 76 8.59 -4.08 -4.54
N ASP A 77 7.81 -4.43 -5.56
CA ASP A 77 7.66 -3.61 -6.76
C ASP A 77 6.97 -2.28 -6.43
N ASP A 78 6.00 -2.29 -5.52
CA ASP A 78 5.37 -1.08 -4.99
C ASP A 78 6.41 -0.14 -4.35
N ALA A 79 7.28 -0.71 -3.50
CA ALA A 79 8.32 0.05 -2.82
C ALA A 79 9.36 0.64 -3.79
N LEU A 80 9.72 -0.12 -4.83
CA LEU A 80 10.62 0.35 -5.88
C LEU A 80 10.01 1.49 -6.70
N GLN A 81 8.75 1.36 -7.11
CA GLN A 81 8.01 2.40 -7.83
C GLN A 81 7.89 3.69 -7.00
N LEU A 82 7.54 3.57 -5.72
CA LEU A 82 7.48 4.72 -4.81
C LEU A 82 8.86 5.41 -4.70
N ARG A 83 9.93 4.63 -4.51
CA ARG A 83 11.30 5.16 -4.42
C ARG A 83 11.69 5.92 -5.67
N GLU A 84 11.42 5.36 -6.86
CA GLU A 84 11.71 6.01 -8.13
C GLU A 84 10.94 7.32 -8.31
N ALA A 85 9.64 7.31 -7.98
CA ALA A 85 8.80 8.50 -8.04
C ALA A 85 9.29 9.61 -7.11
N LEU A 86 9.76 9.26 -5.91
CA LEU A 86 10.31 10.22 -4.95
C LEU A 86 11.67 10.77 -5.39
N LEU A 87 12.55 9.93 -5.94
CA LEU A 87 13.85 10.37 -6.47
C LEU A 87 13.68 11.35 -7.63
N THR A 88 12.77 11.06 -8.56
CA THR A 88 12.46 11.94 -9.70
C THR A 88 11.95 13.30 -9.25
N ARG A 89 11.03 13.34 -8.28
CA ARG A 89 10.48 14.60 -7.75
C ARG A 89 11.50 15.43 -6.95
N ARG A 90 12.50 14.80 -6.33
CA ARG A 90 13.53 15.46 -5.53
C ARG A 90 14.45 16.37 -6.34
N LEU A 91 14.47 16.24 -7.66
CA LEU A 91 15.30 17.04 -8.56
C LEU A 91 14.78 18.48 -8.73
N GLY A 92 13.54 18.78 -8.33
CA GLY A 92 12.91 20.09 -8.49
C GLY A 92 12.81 20.92 -7.21
N ALA A 93 13.94 21.39 -6.66
CA ALA A 93 14.15 22.50 -5.70
C ALA A 93 13.24 22.72 -4.45
N ALA A 94 12.12 22.01 -4.24
CA ALA A 94 11.22 22.17 -3.11
C ALA A 94 11.06 20.85 -2.32
N PRO A 95 10.60 20.89 -1.05
CA PRO A 95 10.25 19.69 -0.33
C PRO A 95 9.19 18.90 -1.10
N VAL A 96 9.41 17.60 -1.25
CA VAL A 96 8.44 16.71 -1.87
C VAL A 96 7.27 16.55 -0.91
N ARG A 97 6.07 16.95 -1.34
CA ARG A 97 4.85 16.71 -0.57
C ARG A 97 4.46 15.24 -0.69
N VAL A 98 4.30 14.57 0.44
CA VAL A 98 3.88 13.17 0.50
C VAL A 98 2.70 13.05 1.46
N VAL A 99 1.63 12.42 0.98
CA VAL A 99 0.48 12.08 1.81
C VAL A 99 0.40 10.58 1.97
N VAL A 100 0.54 10.10 3.20
CA VAL A 100 0.41 8.70 3.57
C VAL A 100 -1.02 8.44 4.03
N VAL A 101 -1.75 7.58 3.32
CA VAL A 101 -3.14 7.25 3.63
C VAL A 101 -3.19 5.92 4.38
N GLY A 102 -3.55 5.97 5.66
CA GLY A 102 -3.69 4.82 6.55
C GLY A 102 -2.71 4.83 7.73
N GLY A 103 -3.16 5.26 8.91
CA GLY A 103 -2.39 5.22 10.16
C GLY A 103 -2.28 3.85 10.86
N SER A 104 -2.17 2.76 10.10
CA SER A 104 -1.82 1.44 10.64
C SER A 104 -0.30 1.30 10.79
N TYR A 105 0.20 0.12 11.20
CA TYR A 105 1.63 -0.15 11.30
C TYR A 105 2.39 0.23 10.03
N ILE A 106 1.90 -0.21 8.86
CA ILE A 106 2.57 0.03 7.57
C ILE A 106 2.66 1.53 7.29
N GLY A 107 1.58 2.29 7.47
CA GLY A 107 1.61 3.71 7.16
C GLY A 107 2.40 4.55 8.16
N VAL A 108 2.38 4.21 9.45
CA VAL A 108 3.22 4.87 10.47
C VAL A 108 4.70 4.59 10.19
N GLU A 109 5.06 3.34 9.93
CA GLU A 109 6.44 2.96 9.58
C GLU A 109 6.89 3.63 8.27
N LEU A 110 6.05 3.62 7.24
CA LEU A 110 6.34 4.30 5.98
C LEU A 110 6.58 5.80 6.21
N ALA A 111 5.73 6.46 6.99
CA ALA A 111 5.87 7.87 7.30
C ALA A 111 7.18 8.17 8.06
N ALA A 112 7.51 7.36 9.06
CA ALA A 112 8.75 7.49 9.82
C ALA A 112 9.98 7.29 8.93
N ASN A 113 10.01 6.21 8.15
CA ASN A 113 11.11 5.87 7.25
C ASN A 113 11.29 6.93 6.15
N LEU A 114 10.20 7.47 5.59
CA LEU A 114 10.28 8.55 4.60
C LEU A 114 10.88 9.82 5.20
N ARG A 115 10.50 10.17 6.43
CA ARG A 115 11.06 11.34 7.13
C ARG A 115 12.54 11.14 7.48
N GLU A 116 12.92 9.95 7.93
CA GLU A 116 14.32 9.59 8.20
C GLU A 116 15.16 9.64 6.91
N TRP A 117 14.65 9.06 5.82
CA TRP A 117 15.35 8.99 4.55
C TRP A 117 15.48 10.35 3.84
N LEU A 118 14.41 11.15 3.84
CA LEU A 118 14.35 12.39 3.07
C LEU A 118 14.70 13.64 3.89
N GLY A 119 14.64 13.57 5.22
CA GLY A 119 14.89 14.67 6.14
C GLY A 119 13.93 15.84 5.88
N ASP A 120 14.47 17.07 5.84
CA ASP A 120 13.67 18.28 5.57
C ASP A 120 13.23 18.44 4.11
N LYS A 121 13.63 17.52 3.23
CA LYS A 121 13.21 17.51 1.82
C LYS A 121 11.86 16.83 1.60
N VAL A 122 11.17 16.41 2.66
CA VAL A 122 9.80 15.89 2.59
C VAL A 122 8.89 16.70 3.50
N ASP A 123 7.74 17.10 2.95
CA ASP A 123 6.60 17.60 3.71
C ASP A 123 5.57 16.47 3.80
N LEU A 124 5.44 15.88 4.98
CA LEU A 124 4.73 14.63 5.18
C LEU A 124 3.43 14.85 5.95
N THR A 125 2.33 14.44 5.34
CA THR A 125 1.02 14.37 6.00
C THR A 125 0.60 12.90 6.09
N LEU A 126 0.20 12.44 7.28
CA LEU A 126 -0.41 11.13 7.43
C LEU A 126 -1.90 11.30 7.76
N VAL A 127 -2.74 10.57 7.03
CA VAL A 127 -4.19 10.64 7.16
C VAL A 127 -4.72 9.29 7.59
N HIS A 128 -5.56 9.28 8.61
CA HIS A 128 -6.21 8.07 9.10
C HIS A 128 -7.70 8.34 9.34
N ARG A 129 -8.53 7.32 9.14
CA ARG A 129 -9.98 7.43 9.26
C ARG A 129 -10.48 7.51 10.71
N SER A 130 -9.66 7.05 11.66
CA SER A 130 -10.01 6.99 13.08
C SER A 130 -9.32 8.11 13.86
N ASP A 131 -9.82 8.39 15.05
CA ASP A 131 -9.29 9.44 15.92
C ASP A 131 -7.88 9.13 16.46
N SER A 132 -7.46 7.86 16.40
CA SER A 132 -6.14 7.42 16.85
C SER A 132 -5.41 6.62 15.79
N LEU A 133 -4.11 6.91 15.61
CA LEU A 133 -3.19 6.02 14.91
C LEU A 133 -3.09 4.69 15.63
N LEU A 134 -2.72 3.62 14.91
CA LEU A 134 -2.54 2.29 15.49
C LEU A 134 -3.78 1.86 16.29
N SER A 135 -4.97 2.18 15.78
CA SER A 135 -6.26 1.95 16.43
C SER A 135 -6.56 0.47 16.70
N ASN A 136 -5.98 -0.44 15.90
CA ASN A 136 -6.09 -1.89 16.07
C ASN A 136 -4.88 -2.50 16.82
N SER A 137 -3.96 -1.67 17.32
CA SER A 137 -2.78 -2.10 18.03
C SER A 137 -3.00 -2.13 19.53
N GLU A 138 -2.28 -3.01 20.23
CA GLU A 138 -2.19 -3.00 21.68
C GLU A 138 -1.74 -1.62 22.19
N GLU A 139 -2.18 -1.26 23.39
CA GLU A 139 -1.92 0.05 23.99
C GLU A 139 -0.43 0.39 24.04
N HIS A 140 0.42 -0.60 24.37
CA HIS A 140 1.87 -0.42 24.37
C HIS A 140 2.40 0.01 22.99
N ASN A 141 2.02 -0.70 21.92
CA ASN A 141 2.45 -0.40 20.56
C ASN A 141 1.90 0.95 20.09
N ARG A 142 0.66 1.28 20.46
CA ARG A 142 0.05 2.58 20.16
C ARG A 142 0.82 3.71 20.83
N ARG A 143 1.18 3.53 22.11
CA ARG A 143 1.96 4.51 22.87
C ARG A 143 3.33 4.72 22.24
N VAL A 144 4.09 3.67 21.96
CA VAL A 144 5.44 3.79 21.36
C VAL A 144 5.36 4.38 19.95
N GLY A 145 4.46 3.87 19.10
CA GLY A 145 4.34 4.31 17.71
C GLY A 145 3.80 5.73 17.52
N THR A 146 3.10 6.28 18.52
CA THR A 146 2.67 7.69 18.53
C THR A 146 3.67 8.62 19.24
N GLN A 147 4.63 8.04 19.98
CA GLN A 147 5.71 8.76 20.67
C GLN A 147 6.99 8.88 19.84
N VAL A 148 7.11 8.16 18.73
CA VAL A 148 8.14 8.45 17.72
C VAL A 148 8.03 9.93 17.41
N PRO A 149 9.09 10.74 17.60
CA PRO A 149 9.00 12.20 17.50
C PRO A 149 8.70 12.58 16.06
N CYS A 150 7.42 12.60 15.71
CA CYS A 150 6.89 13.46 14.69
C CYS A 150 7.28 14.87 15.16
N CYS A 151 8.29 15.43 14.48
CA CYS A 151 8.82 16.77 14.65
C CYS A 151 7.74 17.77 15.14
N PRO A 152 8.04 18.79 15.95
CA PRO A 152 7.06 19.80 16.40
C PRO A 152 6.32 20.54 15.26
N ARG A 153 6.74 20.36 13.99
CA ARG A 153 6.05 20.82 12.78
C ARG A 153 4.98 19.86 12.24
N CYS A 154 5.01 18.60 12.66
CA CYS A 154 3.94 17.63 12.51
C CYS A 154 2.83 17.93 13.53
N LEU A 155 2.20 19.10 13.42
CA LEU A 155 0.84 19.23 13.91
C LEU A 155 0.00 18.32 13.02
N PHE A 156 -0.35 17.14 13.53
CA PHE A 156 -1.54 16.43 13.09
C PHE A 156 -2.74 17.31 13.44
N ARG A 157 -2.94 18.36 12.64
CA ARG A 157 -4.11 19.21 12.75
C ARG A 157 -5.22 18.42 12.08
N TYR A 158 -6.18 17.96 12.88
CA TYR A 158 -7.44 17.38 12.41
C TYR A 158 -8.22 18.47 11.67
N HIS A 159 -7.79 18.81 10.46
CA HIS A 159 -8.48 19.65 9.51
C HIS A 159 -8.30 19.00 8.14
N PHE A 160 -9.35 18.30 7.69
CA PHE A 160 -9.39 17.70 6.37
C PHE A 160 -9.45 18.79 5.31
N THR A 161 -8.31 19.09 4.69
CA THR A 161 -8.25 19.77 3.40
C THR A 161 -7.05 19.23 2.65
N PHE A 162 -7.31 18.39 1.64
CA PHE A 162 -6.28 17.87 0.75
C PHE A 162 -6.02 18.90 -0.37
N PHE A 163 -4.74 19.15 -0.63
CA PHE A 163 -4.30 19.93 -1.80
C PHE A 163 -3.40 19.02 -2.64
N VAL A 164 -3.94 18.47 -3.73
CA VAL A 164 -3.18 17.74 -4.75
C VAL A 164 -3.03 18.69 -5.94
N GLU A 165 -1.81 19.16 -6.23
CA GLU A 165 -1.51 19.72 -7.55
C GLU A 165 -1.15 18.56 -8.49
N SER A 166 -1.58 18.48 -9.75
CA SER A 166 -2.20 19.46 -10.63
C SER A 166 -3.57 18.97 -11.17
N SER A 167 -4.52 19.91 -11.28
CA SER A 167 -5.83 19.80 -11.95
C SER A 167 -7.05 19.32 -11.15
N PHE A 168 -6.94 18.65 -10.00
CA PHE A 168 -8.12 18.16 -9.26
C PHE A 168 -8.09 18.48 -7.76
N VAL A 169 -9.17 19.06 -7.24
CA VAL A 169 -9.38 19.29 -5.81
C VAL A 169 -10.39 18.26 -5.30
N CYS A 170 -9.90 17.22 -4.63
CA CYS A 170 -10.77 16.30 -3.90
C CYS A 170 -11.06 16.87 -2.51
N THR A 171 -12.25 17.43 -2.31
CA THR A 171 -12.72 17.86 -1.00
C THR A 171 -13.63 16.79 -0.41
N LEU A 172 -13.10 16.01 0.55
CA LEU A 172 -13.90 15.08 1.35
C LEU A 172 -14.67 15.87 2.41
N ARG A 173 -15.92 16.28 2.09
CA ARG A 173 -16.88 16.77 3.08
C ARG A 173 -17.87 15.65 3.38
N ASP A 174 -17.79 15.14 4.61
CA ASP A 174 -18.60 14.06 5.18
C ASP A 174 -18.50 12.72 4.41
N LEU A 175 -18.23 11.65 5.16
CA LEU A 175 -17.99 10.27 4.70
C LEU A 175 -19.18 9.60 3.95
N LYS A 176 -20.15 10.38 3.44
CA LYS A 176 -21.34 9.89 2.74
C LYS A 176 -21.43 10.30 1.27
N LYS A 177 -20.58 11.20 0.75
CA LYS A 177 -20.51 11.51 -0.70
C LYS A 177 -19.12 12.00 -1.09
N VAL A 178 -18.61 11.51 -2.21
CA VAL A 178 -17.36 11.99 -2.83
C VAL A 178 -17.77 12.77 -4.07
N ASP A 179 -17.69 14.11 -4.03
CA ASP A 179 -17.91 14.97 -5.19
C ASP A 179 -16.55 15.43 -5.74
N VAL A 180 -16.31 15.20 -7.03
CA VAL A 180 -15.11 15.64 -7.75
C VAL A 180 -15.39 17.04 -8.32
N VAL A 181 -14.62 18.05 -7.91
CA VAL A 181 -14.84 19.45 -8.33
C VAL A 181 -13.59 19.99 -9.03
N ASP A 182 -13.79 20.56 -10.23
CA ASP A 182 -12.75 21.25 -11.01
C ASP A 182 -12.42 22.63 -10.38
N ARG A 183 -11.25 23.18 -10.70
CA ARG A 183 -10.65 24.44 -10.20
C ARG A 183 -11.58 25.66 -10.21
N HIS A 184 -12.72 25.62 -10.92
CA HIS A 184 -13.63 26.75 -11.09
C HIS A 184 -14.93 26.61 -10.29
N GLY A 185 -15.08 25.55 -9.48
CA GLY A 185 -16.26 25.38 -8.63
C GLY A 185 -17.53 24.95 -9.38
N CYS A 186 -17.42 24.56 -10.65
CA CYS A 186 -18.51 23.88 -11.35
C CYS A 186 -18.49 22.40 -11.04
N THR A 187 -19.61 21.89 -10.52
CA THR A 187 -19.91 20.46 -10.48
C THR A 187 -20.06 19.98 -11.92
N ALA A 188 -19.28 19.00 -12.35
CA ALA A 188 -19.56 18.33 -13.62
C ALA A 188 -20.89 17.57 -13.46
N MET A 189 -21.88 17.92 -14.29
CA MET A 189 -23.06 17.07 -14.52
C MET A 189 -22.65 15.80 -15.27
#